data_AF-A0A427XD95-F1
#
_entry.id   AF-A0A427XD95-F1
#
_cell.length_a   1.000
_cell.length_b   1.000
_cell.length_c   1.000
_cell.angle_alpha   90.00
_cell.angle_beta   90.00
_cell.angle_gamma   90.00
#
_symmetry.space_group_name_H-M   'P 1'
#
loop_
_entity.id
_entity.type
_entity.pdbx_description
1 polymer ?
#
loop_
_entity_poly.entity_id
_entity_poly.type
_entity_poly.pdbx_seq_one_letter_code
_entity_poly.pdbx_strand_id
1 'polypeptide(L)'
;CNGLSLGVKEKEFRTSKFKSGFDPLWMDMLEKHAEKPYHCMVGGGDQIYSDLISFEPSLQGWLHEPNKKTKRTMPANSTIPMVNMLDDHDLIDGFGTYDDATMKGPIFSLIGNRGYFWYLAFQLFTVDAFDGVDYSLGNHWIPSLFFGGMGPYIKSHAHSLMVYLGPNVALMALDCRAERTYHQIVSKESYEGAFYAISQLPPTVQQLVLLLGVPIAYPRMSFLEHFLGFKYNPAIMLARHNALGLGSLVNKFDKEPELLDDLNDHWCANVHKKERNALVIQLQDIALRQRLRITFLSGDVHLCAVGRLFTHKHKEGGPETDHRYMLNVITSAIVNTPPPGPVAWLVAKLGGHKHRTLHRKHTDEDMVDVFQKDTDGSHVKRPYVLARRNYASIEYKSSGALEFDIRVEKEKGAGTTIGYPVNSPPPQWKAAPAGSLV
;
A
#
# COMPACT_ATOMS: atom_id res chain seq x y z
N CYS A 1 -28.87 10.64 18.09
CA CYS A 1 -27.70 11.39 17.60
C CYS A 1 -26.60 11.41 18.65
N ASN A 2 -25.42 10.87 18.32
CA ASN A 2 -24.22 10.88 19.15
C ASN A 2 -23.41 12.19 19.09
N GLY A 3 -24.01 13.27 18.56
CA GLY A 3 -23.34 14.56 18.39
C GLY A 3 -22.59 14.73 17.06
N LEU A 4 -22.47 13.70 16.23
CA LEU A 4 -21.71 13.77 14.96
C LEU A 4 -22.48 14.38 13.78
N SER A 5 -23.67 14.96 14.01
CA SER A 5 -24.46 15.58 12.95
C SER A 5 -23.93 16.98 12.60
N LEU A 6 -23.92 17.29 11.30
CA LEU A 6 -23.64 18.64 10.78
C LEU A 6 -24.61 19.72 11.29
N GLY A 7 -25.80 19.33 11.71
CA GLY A 7 -26.79 20.24 12.28
C GLY A 7 -26.45 20.68 13.71
N VAL A 8 -25.45 20.07 14.36
CA VAL A 8 -25.08 20.41 15.73
C VAL A 8 -24.12 21.58 15.72
N LYS A 9 -24.61 22.73 16.18
CA LYS A 9 -23.82 23.94 16.33
C LYS A 9 -23.09 23.94 17.67
N GLU A 10 -21.99 23.20 17.73
CA GLU A 10 -21.18 22.98 18.92
C GLU A 10 -20.96 24.26 19.76
N LYS A 11 -20.59 25.37 19.09
CA LYS A 11 -20.30 26.66 19.74
C LYS A 11 -21.50 27.27 20.48
N GLU A 12 -22.73 27.00 20.05
CA GLU A 12 -23.94 27.54 20.70
C GLU A 12 -24.22 26.86 22.04
N PHE A 13 -23.76 25.62 22.22
CA PHE A 13 -24.03 24.81 23.42
C PHE A 13 -22.81 24.65 24.34
N ARG A 14 -21.65 25.21 23.95
CA ARG A 14 -20.48 25.31 24.82
C ARG A 14 -20.74 26.32 25.93
N THR A 15 -20.51 25.89 27.16
CA THR A 15 -20.61 26.74 28.36
C THR A 15 -19.38 26.54 29.22
N SER A 16 -19.26 27.32 30.31
CA SER A 16 -18.22 27.09 31.32
C SER A 16 -18.31 25.70 31.95
N LYS A 17 -19.51 25.10 32.00
CA LYS A 17 -19.78 23.75 32.53
C LYS A 17 -19.60 22.65 31.48
N PHE A 18 -19.98 22.90 30.23
CA PHE A 18 -19.98 21.90 29.14
C PHE A 18 -19.07 22.36 28.00
N LYS A 19 -17.85 21.80 27.95
CA LYS A 19 -16.78 22.31 27.07
C LYS A 19 -16.86 21.80 25.63
N SER A 20 -17.49 20.64 25.39
CA SER A 20 -17.62 20.10 24.04
C SER A 20 -18.90 20.58 23.35
N GLY A 21 -19.89 21.11 24.07
CA GLY A 21 -21.19 21.50 23.49
C GLY A 21 -22.11 20.32 23.14
N PHE A 22 -21.59 19.09 23.03
CA PHE A 22 -22.38 17.87 22.84
C PHE A 22 -22.88 17.30 24.18
N ASP A 23 -22.20 17.63 25.27
CA ASP A 23 -22.34 17.02 26.60
C ASP A 23 -23.65 17.28 27.39
N PRO A 24 -24.34 18.45 27.29
CA PRO A 24 -25.30 18.86 28.33
C PRO A 24 -26.40 17.83 28.65
N LEU A 25 -27.02 17.25 27.63
CA LEU A 25 -28.08 16.26 27.81
C LEU A 25 -27.55 14.83 28.04
N TRP A 26 -26.35 14.51 27.55
CA TRP A 26 -25.68 13.26 27.89
C TRP A 26 -25.34 13.22 29.37
N MET A 27 -24.83 14.33 29.91
CA MET A 27 -24.50 14.45 31.33
C MET A 27 -25.76 14.44 32.21
N ASP A 28 -26.83 15.15 31.83
CA ASP A 28 -28.13 15.07 32.53
C ASP A 28 -28.70 13.64 32.55
N MET A 29 -28.64 12.93 31.42
CA MET A 29 -29.09 11.54 31.33
C MET A 29 -28.24 10.60 32.21
N LEU A 30 -26.92 10.81 32.25
CA LEU A 30 -26.01 10.05 33.12
C LEU A 30 -26.23 10.37 34.62
N GLU A 31 -26.46 11.64 34.97
CA GLU A 31 -26.80 12.06 36.35
C GLU A 31 -28.11 11.38 36.79
N LYS A 32 -29.16 11.41 35.97
CA LYS A 32 -30.43 10.71 36.27
C LYS A 32 -30.29 9.20 36.32
N HIS A 33 -29.45 8.61 35.48
CA HIS A 33 -29.14 7.18 35.55
C HIS A 33 -28.42 6.83 36.87
N ALA A 34 -27.53 7.70 37.35
CA ALA A 34 -26.85 7.51 38.63
C ALA A 34 -27.82 7.64 39.83
N GLU A 35 -28.81 8.53 39.76
CA GLU A 35 -29.86 8.66 40.77
C GLU A 35 -30.85 7.48 40.75
N LYS A 36 -31.24 7.05 39.55
CA LYS A 36 -32.17 5.94 39.33
C LYS A 36 -31.79 5.18 38.05
N PRO A 37 -31.15 4.01 38.17
CA PRO A 37 -30.65 3.26 37.01
C PRO A 37 -31.73 2.97 35.98
N TYR A 38 -31.47 3.39 34.74
CA TYR A 38 -32.21 2.96 33.57
C TYR A 38 -31.83 1.53 33.20
N HIS A 39 -32.82 0.68 32.91
CA HIS A 39 -32.57 -0.72 32.56
C HIS A 39 -32.10 -0.91 31.11
N CYS A 40 -32.46 0.01 30.20
CA CYS A 40 -32.01 -0.01 28.81
C CYS A 40 -32.06 1.40 28.18
N MET A 41 -31.16 1.65 27.22
CA MET A 41 -31.22 2.79 26.31
C MET A 41 -31.53 2.27 24.89
N VAL A 42 -32.56 2.81 24.25
CA VAL A 42 -32.97 2.39 22.90
C VAL A 42 -32.73 3.52 21.92
N GLY A 43 -31.95 3.26 20.87
CA GLY A 43 -31.73 4.18 19.76
C GLY A 43 -32.66 3.88 18.59
N GLY A 44 -33.41 4.87 18.12
CA GLY A 44 -34.40 4.71 17.03
C GLY A 44 -33.94 5.14 15.63
N GLY A 45 -32.64 5.17 15.36
CA GLY A 45 -32.05 5.75 14.13
C GLY A 45 -31.29 7.07 14.38
N ASP A 46 -30.49 7.50 13.40
CA ASP A 46 -29.66 8.71 13.45
C ASP A 46 -28.66 8.74 14.63
N GLN A 47 -28.08 7.58 14.97
CA GLN A 47 -27.02 7.51 15.97
C GLN A 47 -25.69 8.00 15.42
N ILE A 48 -25.40 7.83 14.12
CA ILE A 48 -24.16 8.24 13.45
C ILE A 48 -24.54 9.00 12.18
N TYR A 49 -23.89 10.12 11.91
CA TYR A 49 -24.06 10.92 10.70
C TYR A 49 -22.79 10.81 9.84
N SER A 50 -22.96 10.53 8.55
CA SER A 50 -21.84 10.46 7.58
C SER A 50 -21.86 11.62 6.58
N ASP A 51 -22.74 12.60 6.77
CA ASP A 51 -22.95 13.72 5.85
C ASP A 51 -21.70 14.58 5.63
N LEU A 52 -20.68 14.48 6.49
CA LEU A 52 -19.37 15.07 6.25
C LEU A 52 -18.75 14.62 4.91
N ILE A 53 -19.06 13.39 4.45
CA ILE A 53 -18.63 12.91 3.13
C ILE A 53 -19.15 13.81 2.01
N SER A 54 -20.31 14.44 2.22
CA SER A 54 -20.89 15.36 1.25
C SER A 54 -20.19 16.72 1.17
N PHE A 55 -19.19 16.98 2.01
CA PHE A 55 -18.31 18.15 1.89
C PHE A 55 -16.96 17.85 1.26
N GLU A 56 -16.68 16.59 0.96
CA GLU A 56 -15.43 16.21 0.31
C GLU A 56 -15.32 16.91 -1.07
N PRO A 57 -14.22 17.64 -1.36
CA PRO A 57 -14.01 18.33 -2.62
C PRO A 57 -14.24 17.44 -3.85
N SER A 58 -13.82 16.17 -3.78
CA SER A 58 -13.98 15.20 -4.88
C SER A 58 -15.46 14.85 -5.17
N LEU A 59 -16.34 15.00 -4.19
CA LEU A 59 -17.78 14.75 -4.34
C LEU A 59 -18.59 16.01 -4.67
N GLN A 60 -18.02 17.22 -4.56
CA GLN A 60 -18.75 18.46 -4.83
C GLN A 60 -19.26 18.53 -6.27
N GLY A 61 -18.46 18.07 -7.24
CA GLY A 61 -18.89 18.01 -8.64
C GLY A 61 -20.11 17.10 -8.84
N TRP A 62 -20.14 15.95 -8.17
CA TRP A 62 -21.27 15.03 -8.20
C TRP A 62 -22.50 15.56 -7.45
N LEU A 63 -22.30 16.15 -6.27
CA LEU A 63 -23.38 16.70 -5.45
C LEU A 63 -24.09 17.85 -6.16
N HIS A 64 -23.33 18.75 -6.78
CA HIS A 64 -23.84 19.93 -7.46
C HIS A 64 -24.30 19.67 -8.89
N GLU A 65 -24.13 18.47 -9.45
CA GLU A 65 -24.65 18.12 -10.77
C GLU A 65 -26.19 18.10 -10.76
N PRO A 66 -26.87 19.09 -11.39
CA PRO A 66 -28.33 19.18 -11.35
C PRO A 66 -29.01 18.11 -12.21
N ASN A 67 -28.33 17.59 -13.23
CA ASN A 67 -28.89 16.61 -14.13
C ASN A 67 -28.75 15.20 -13.53
N LYS A 68 -29.88 14.61 -13.13
CA LYS A 68 -29.94 13.24 -12.57
C LYS A 68 -29.33 12.18 -13.48
N LYS A 69 -29.35 12.36 -14.81
CA LYS A 69 -28.69 11.43 -15.75
C LYS A 69 -27.18 11.60 -15.70
N THR A 70 -26.67 12.83 -15.81
CA THR A 70 -25.23 13.13 -15.72
C THR A 70 -24.64 12.72 -14.38
N LYS A 71 -25.36 12.98 -13.28
CA LYS A 71 -24.98 12.58 -11.92
C LYS A 71 -24.83 11.06 -11.78
N ARG A 72 -25.66 10.28 -12.47
CA ARG A 72 -25.57 8.81 -12.50
C ARG A 72 -24.43 8.28 -13.36
N THR A 73 -23.88 9.12 -14.25
CA THR A 73 -22.84 8.72 -15.21
C THR A 73 -21.45 9.27 -14.86
N MET A 74 -21.24 9.90 -13.70
CA MET A 74 -19.90 10.35 -13.30
C MET A 74 -19.03 9.14 -12.97
N PRO A 75 -17.88 8.92 -13.66
CA PRO A 75 -17.62 7.58 -14.16
C PRO A 75 -16.38 6.86 -13.64
N ALA A 76 -15.61 7.30 -12.65
CA ALA A 76 -14.40 6.54 -12.29
C ALA A 76 -14.74 5.22 -11.56
N ASN A 77 -15.12 5.31 -10.28
CA ASN A 77 -15.34 4.12 -9.43
C ASN A 77 -16.64 3.36 -9.76
N SER A 78 -17.53 3.96 -10.55
CA SER A 78 -18.80 3.35 -10.97
C SER A 78 -18.73 2.67 -12.35
N THR A 79 -17.67 2.89 -13.13
CA THR A 79 -17.53 2.28 -14.47
C THR A 79 -16.32 1.39 -14.65
N ILE A 80 -15.32 1.50 -13.76
CA ILE A 80 -14.13 0.65 -13.77
C ILE A 80 -14.21 -0.31 -12.57
N PRO A 81 -14.34 -1.63 -12.79
CA PRO A 81 -14.20 -2.62 -11.71
C PRO A 81 -12.83 -2.48 -11.04
N MET A 82 -12.80 -2.52 -9.71
CA MET A 82 -11.57 -2.31 -8.93
C MET A 82 -11.19 -3.59 -8.18
N VAL A 83 -9.88 -3.80 -8.04
CA VAL A 83 -9.29 -4.76 -7.10
C VAL A 83 -8.48 -3.93 -6.12
N ASN A 84 -8.88 -3.96 -4.85
CA ASN A 84 -8.31 -3.11 -3.81
C ASN A 84 -7.55 -3.94 -2.78
N MET A 85 -6.52 -3.35 -2.20
CA MET A 85 -5.70 -3.93 -1.14
C MET A 85 -5.42 -2.85 -0.12
N LEU A 86 -5.46 -3.21 1.15
CA LEU A 86 -5.22 -2.31 2.27
C LEU A 86 -3.76 -1.81 2.29
N ASP A 87 -3.58 -0.52 2.58
CA ASP A 87 -2.31 0.04 3.04
C ASP A 87 -2.45 0.74 4.41
N ASP A 88 -1.37 1.29 4.96
CA ASP A 88 -1.37 1.92 6.28
C ASP A 88 -2.26 3.16 6.37
N HIS A 89 -2.26 4.01 5.35
CA HIS A 89 -3.07 5.23 5.32
C HIS A 89 -4.58 4.98 5.32
N ASP A 90 -5.04 3.75 5.04
CA ASP A 90 -6.43 3.33 5.29
C ASP A 90 -6.74 3.16 6.79
N LEU A 91 -5.70 3.03 7.61
CA LEU A 91 -5.73 2.93 9.07
C LEU A 91 -5.18 4.23 9.70
N ILE A 92 -3.87 4.24 9.95
CA ILE A 92 -3.03 5.36 10.37
C ILE A 92 -1.69 5.14 9.67
N ASP A 93 -1.10 6.21 9.16
CA ASP A 93 0.26 6.25 8.62
C ASP A 93 1.26 5.42 9.45
N GLY A 94 2.00 4.51 8.82
CA GLY A 94 2.94 3.61 9.49
C GLY A 94 2.29 2.49 10.33
N PHE A 95 1.00 2.18 10.17
CA PHE A 95 0.38 1.12 10.98
C PHE A 95 1.13 -0.22 10.81
N GLY A 96 1.66 -0.73 11.93
CA GLY A 96 2.49 -1.94 11.98
C GLY A 96 3.99 -1.68 12.13
N THR A 97 4.47 -0.45 11.97
CA THR A 97 5.91 -0.10 12.08
C THR A 97 6.29 0.58 13.40
N TYR A 98 5.30 0.97 14.22
CA TYR A 98 5.55 1.47 15.57
C TYR A 98 6.00 0.35 16.52
N ASP A 99 6.50 0.74 17.69
CA ASP A 99 6.92 -0.21 18.70
C ASP A 99 5.75 -1.08 19.20
N ASP A 100 6.09 -2.29 19.65
CA ASP A 100 5.09 -3.30 20.00
C ASP A 100 4.17 -2.89 21.16
N ALA A 101 4.65 -2.07 22.11
CA ALA A 101 3.81 -1.60 23.21
C ALA A 101 2.77 -0.58 22.73
N THR A 102 3.18 0.33 21.84
CA THR A 102 2.29 1.28 21.17
C THR A 102 1.24 0.56 20.33
N MET A 103 1.66 -0.39 19.48
CA MET A 103 0.77 -1.17 18.62
C MET A 103 -0.24 -2.02 19.40
N LYS A 104 0.17 -2.60 20.54
CA LYS A 104 -0.73 -3.36 21.45
C LYS A 104 -1.63 -2.48 22.29
N GLY A 105 -1.38 -1.18 22.35
CA GLY A 105 -2.19 -0.22 23.09
C GLY A 105 -3.66 -0.35 22.70
N PRO A 106 -4.61 -0.32 23.66
CA PRO A 106 -6.04 -0.52 23.36
C PRO A 106 -6.58 0.44 22.30
N ILE A 107 -6.05 1.68 22.25
CA ILE A 107 -6.45 2.69 21.27
C ILE A 107 -5.93 2.32 19.87
N PHE A 108 -4.63 2.04 19.71
CA PHE A 108 -4.03 1.70 18.43
C PHE A 108 -4.63 0.42 17.85
N SER A 109 -4.74 -0.63 18.67
CA SER A 109 -5.37 -1.88 18.26
C SER A 109 -6.83 -1.64 17.85
N LEU A 110 -7.62 -0.85 18.60
CA LEU A 110 -9.00 -0.55 18.22
C LEU A 110 -9.09 0.19 16.87
N ILE A 111 -8.20 1.15 16.62
CA ILE A 111 -8.16 1.88 15.34
C ILE A 111 -7.86 0.92 14.20
N GLY A 112 -6.83 0.07 14.32
CA GLY A 112 -6.52 -0.95 13.31
C GLY A 112 -7.69 -1.89 13.04
N ASN A 113 -8.33 -2.41 14.10
CA ASN A 113 -9.51 -3.27 13.97
C ASN A 113 -10.69 -2.57 13.28
N ARG A 114 -10.94 -1.30 13.58
CA ARG A 114 -12.04 -0.55 12.97
C ARG A 114 -11.74 -0.13 11.54
N GLY A 115 -10.52 0.30 11.25
CA GLY A 115 -10.11 0.61 9.87
C GLY A 115 -10.16 -0.64 8.99
N TYR A 116 -9.67 -1.78 9.49
CA TYR A 116 -9.74 -3.06 8.77
C TYR A 116 -11.19 -3.48 8.49
N PHE A 117 -12.08 -3.35 9.47
CA PHE A 117 -13.51 -3.60 9.28
C PHE A 117 -14.11 -2.76 8.13
N TRP A 118 -13.77 -1.47 8.05
CA TRP A 118 -14.26 -0.60 6.98
C TRP A 118 -13.62 -0.91 5.62
N TYR A 119 -12.36 -1.30 5.59
CA TYR A 119 -11.71 -1.83 4.40
C TYR A 119 -12.44 -3.06 3.86
N LEU A 120 -12.72 -4.05 4.71
CA LEU A 120 -13.47 -5.25 4.31
C LEU A 120 -14.85 -4.87 3.76
N ALA A 121 -15.59 -4.03 4.48
CA ALA A 121 -16.96 -3.67 4.12
C ALA A 121 -17.06 -2.83 2.83
N PHE A 122 -16.15 -1.88 2.60
CA PHE A 122 -16.28 -0.89 1.52
C PHE A 122 -15.32 -1.08 0.35
N GLN A 123 -14.19 -1.77 0.54
CA GLN A 123 -13.20 -2.01 -0.51
C GLN A 123 -13.18 -3.46 -1.00
N LEU A 124 -13.36 -4.44 -0.12
CA LEU A 124 -13.50 -5.86 -0.48
C LEU A 124 -14.96 -6.34 -0.56
N PHE A 125 -15.90 -5.54 -0.06
CA PHE A 125 -17.33 -5.83 -0.02
C PHE A 125 -17.68 -7.13 0.73
N THR A 126 -16.93 -7.47 1.78
CA THR A 126 -17.17 -8.65 2.61
C THR A 126 -17.19 -8.32 4.11
N VAL A 127 -17.89 -9.13 4.90
CA VAL A 127 -17.90 -9.07 6.36
C VAL A 127 -17.85 -10.50 6.91
N ASP A 128 -16.72 -10.89 7.49
CA ASP A 128 -16.43 -12.24 7.99
C ASP A 128 -17.55 -12.84 8.86
N ALA A 129 -18.18 -12.00 9.70
CA ALA A 129 -19.26 -12.44 10.60
C ALA A 129 -20.51 -12.95 9.87
N PHE A 130 -20.72 -12.52 8.61
CA PHE A 130 -21.85 -12.91 7.78
C PHE A 130 -21.43 -13.85 6.65
N ASP A 131 -20.29 -13.56 6.01
CA ASP A 131 -19.82 -14.25 4.82
C ASP A 131 -18.97 -15.48 5.13
N GLY A 132 -18.44 -15.54 6.37
CA GLY A 132 -17.58 -16.62 6.83
C GLY A 132 -16.12 -16.47 6.39
N VAL A 133 -15.28 -17.30 7.00
CA VAL A 133 -13.86 -17.42 6.68
C VAL A 133 -13.60 -18.89 6.33
N ASP A 134 -13.53 -19.20 5.03
CA ASP A 134 -13.09 -20.52 4.56
C ASP A 134 -11.66 -20.43 4.05
N TYR A 135 -10.75 -21.14 4.73
CA TYR A 135 -9.33 -21.16 4.41
C TYR A 135 -9.01 -21.90 3.10
N SER A 136 -9.97 -22.61 2.53
CA SER A 136 -9.83 -23.32 1.26
C SER A 136 -10.02 -22.34 0.10
N LEU A 137 -8.97 -22.17 -0.71
CA LEU A 137 -9.00 -21.32 -1.90
C LEU A 137 -10.20 -21.66 -2.80
N GLY A 138 -11.01 -20.65 -3.13
CA GLY A 138 -12.16 -20.77 -4.04
C GLY A 138 -13.49 -21.15 -3.40
N ASN A 139 -13.53 -21.48 -2.10
CA ASN A 139 -14.78 -21.81 -1.41
C ASN A 139 -15.53 -20.59 -0.85
N HIS A 140 -14.85 -19.46 -0.68
CA HIS A 140 -15.49 -18.22 -0.30
C HIS A 140 -16.33 -17.66 -1.46
N TRP A 141 -17.41 -16.93 -1.15
CA TRP A 141 -18.30 -16.36 -2.19
C TRP A 141 -17.58 -15.36 -3.11
N ILE A 142 -16.46 -14.78 -2.63
CA ILE A 142 -15.41 -14.16 -3.46
C ILE A 142 -14.37 -15.24 -3.76
N PRO A 143 -14.39 -15.90 -4.95
CA PRO A 143 -13.53 -17.06 -5.19
C PRO A 143 -12.03 -16.71 -5.25
N SER A 144 -11.72 -15.44 -5.55
CA SER A 144 -10.36 -14.90 -5.56
C SER A 144 -9.77 -14.72 -4.16
N LEU A 145 -10.60 -14.68 -3.12
CA LEU A 145 -10.16 -14.41 -1.76
C LEU A 145 -9.53 -15.66 -1.13
N PHE A 146 -8.41 -15.46 -0.45
CA PHE A 146 -7.82 -16.43 0.45
C PHE A 146 -7.34 -15.74 1.73
N PHE A 147 -7.35 -16.51 2.81
CA PHE A 147 -7.09 -15.99 4.15
C PHE A 147 -5.70 -16.37 4.63
N GLY A 148 -5.09 -15.43 5.34
CA GLY A 148 -3.84 -15.62 6.04
C GLY A 148 -3.99 -16.03 7.50
N GLY A 149 -2.90 -15.88 8.24
CA GLY A 149 -2.89 -15.97 9.69
C GLY A 149 -3.66 -14.82 10.36
N MET A 150 -3.75 -14.92 11.68
CA MET A 150 -4.44 -13.95 12.52
C MET A 150 -3.52 -12.80 12.90
N GLY A 151 -3.98 -11.57 12.68
CA GLY A 151 -3.19 -10.38 12.97
C GLY A 151 -2.88 -10.20 14.46
N PRO A 152 -1.65 -9.75 14.81
CA PRO A 152 -1.27 -9.52 16.20
C PRO A 152 -1.97 -8.30 16.81
N TYR A 153 -2.20 -7.26 16.00
CA TYR A 153 -2.83 -6.00 16.43
C TYR A 153 -4.25 -5.85 15.89
N ILE A 154 -4.46 -6.24 14.63
CA ILE A 154 -5.76 -6.36 13.98
C ILE A 154 -6.27 -7.77 14.25
N LYS A 155 -7.34 -7.93 15.02
CA LYS A 155 -7.91 -9.24 15.40
C LYS A 155 -8.78 -9.79 14.27
N SER A 156 -8.21 -9.83 13.06
CA SER A 156 -8.80 -10.39 11.85
C SER A 156 -7.75 -11.19 11.09
N HIS A 157 -8.21 -12.10 10.23
CA HIS A 157 -7.35 -12.79 9.29
C HIS A 157 -6.85 -11.82 8.22
N ALA A 158 -5.67 -12.08 7.65
CA ALA A 158 -5.24 -11.35 6.45
C ALA A 158 -6.12 -11.72 5.25
N HIS A 159 -6.48 -10.74 4.42
CA HIS A 159 -7.39 -10.92 3.28
C HIS A 159 -6.65 -10.63 1.98
N SER A 160 -6.19 -11.67 1.29
CA SER A 160 -5.43 -11.55 0.06
C SER A 160 -6.23 -12.07 -1.14
N LEU A 161 -5.96 -11.53 -2.33
CA LEU A 161 -6.70 -11.85 -3.54
C LEU A 161 -5.80 -12.49 -4.60
N MET A 162 -6.31 -13.51 -5.29
CA MET A 162 -5.77 -14.07 -6.53
C MET A 162 -6.79 -13.86 -7.65
N VAL A 163 -6.57 -12.86 -8.49
CA VAL A 163 -7.50 -12.40 -9.53
C VAL A 163 -7.00 -12.78 -10.92
N TYR A 164 -7.89 -13.28 -11.75
CA TYR A 164 -7.62 -13.55 -13.16
C TYR A 164 -7.99 -12.34 -14.01
N LEU A 165 -7.02 -11.76 -14.71
CA LEU A 165 -7.20 -10.61 -15.60
C LEU A 165 -7.24 -11.03 -17.08
N GLY A 166 -7.69 -12.27 -17.32
CA GLY A 166 -7.73 -12.91 -18.63
C GLY A 166 -7.00 -14.26 -18.63
N PRO A 167 -6.88 -14.91 -19.81
CA PRO A 167 -6.31 -16.26 -19.91
C PRO A 167 -4.80 -16.34 -19.65
N ASN A 168 -4.09 -15.19 -19.76
CA ASN A 168 -2.64 -15.13 -19.71
C ASN A 168 -2.06 -14.33 -18.53
N VAL A 169 -2.90 -13.57 -17.83
CA VAL A 169 -2.48 -12.62 -16.79
C VAL A 169 -3.25 -12.88 -15.51
N ALA A 170 -2.53 -13.01 -14.40
CA ALA A 170 -3.09 -13.04 -13.05
C ALA A 170 -2.52 -11.90 -12.21
N LEU A 171 -3.29 -11.43 -11.24
CA LEU A 171 -2.88 -10.46 -10.23
C LEU A 171 -3.07 -11.06 -8.85
N MET A 172 -2.02 -11.10 -8.05
CA MET A 172 -2.10 -11.38 -6.63
C MET A 172 -1.99 -10.06 -5.85
N ALA A 173 -2.98 -9.76 -5.02
CA ALA A 173 -2.89 -8.69 -4.03
C ALA A 173 -2.65 -9.31 -2.65
N LEU A 174 -1.49 -9.04 -2.06
CA LEU A 174 -1.05 -9.64 -0.80
C LEU A 174 -1.23 -8.64 0.35
N ASP A 175 -2.09 -8.96 1.30
CA ASP A 175 -2.29 -8.15 2.50
C ASP A 175 -0.99 -8.11 3.33
N CYS A 176 -0.42 -6.91 3.43
CA CYS A 176 0.84 -6.63 4.12
C CYS A 176 0.65 -5.83 5.42
N ARG A 177 -0.59 -5.73 5.91
CA ARG A 177 -0.97 -4.86 7.04
C ARG A 177 -1.65 -5.61 8.17
N ALA A 178 -2.53 -6.58 7.89
CA ALA A 178 -3.24 -7.34 8.94
C ALA A 178 -2.28 -7.99 9.95
N GLU A 179 -1.19 -8.56 9.44
CA GLU A 179 -0.24 -9.37 10.20
C GLU A 179 1.06 -8.63 10.54
N ARG A 180 1.18 -7.39 10.09
CA ARG A 180 2.43 -6.62 10.17
C ARG A 180 2.78 -6.31 11.62
N THR A 181 4.06 -6.51 11.91
CA THR A 181 4.78 -6.07 13.10
C THR A 181 6.07 -5.39 12.67
N TYR A 182 6.77 -4.79 13.63
CA TYR A 182 8.09 -4.20 13.38
C TYR A 182 9.12 -5.16 12.74
N HIS A 183 8.96 -6.49 12.91
CA HIS A 183 9.91 -7.50 12.44
C HIS A 183 9.37 -8.47 11.39
N GLN A 184 8.09 -8.38 11.06
CA GLN A 184 7.42 -9.30 10.14
C GLN A 184 6.32 -8.54 9.40
N ILE A 185 6.28 -8.62 8.07
CA ILE A 185 5.23 -7.99 7.27
C ILE A 185 4.08 -8.99 7.03
N VAL A 186 4.41 -10.19 6.59
CA VAL A 186 3.46 -11.24 6.19
C VAL A 186 3.77 -12.52 6.97
N SER A 187 2.73 -13.21 7.45
CA SER A 187 2.92 -14.47 8.17
C SER A 187 3.33 -15.62 7.25
N LYS A 188 3.83 -16.68 7.87
CA LYS A 188 4.14 -17.92 7.16
C LYS A 188 2.87 -18.51 6.52
N GLU A 189 1.76 -18.47 7.22
CA GLU A 189 0.45 -18.97 6.78
C GLU A 189 -0.03 -18.23 5.53
N SER A 190 0.09 -16.90 5.51
CA SER A 190 -0.22 -16.07 4.34
C SER A 190 0.68 -16.38 3.14
N TYR A 191 1.98 -16.60 3.37
CA TYR A 191 2.90 -17.03 2.31
C TYR A 191 2.55 -18.41 1.75
N GLU A 192 2.22 -19.37 2.61
CA GLU A 192 1.81 -20.71 2.19
C GLU A 192 0.52 -20.65 1.35
N GLY A 193 -0.47 -19.87 1.78
CA GLY A 193 -1.70 -19.63 1.02
C GLY A 193 -1.43 -18.95 -0.33
N ALA A 194 -0.58 -17.93 -0.36
CA ALA A 194 -0.18 -17.24 -1.58
C ALA A 194 0.53 -18.18 -2.57
N PHE A 195 1.54 -18.93 -2.12
CA PHE A 195 2.27 -19.85 -2.99
C PHE A 195 1.40 -21.03 -3.44
N TYR A 196 0.48 -21.49 -2.59
CA TYR A 196 -0.54 -22.45 -3.00
C TYR A 196 -1.44 -21.86 -4.09
N ALA A 197 -1.96 -20.64 -3.94
CA ALA A 197 -2.78 -20.00 -4.97
C ALA A 197 -2.04 -19.84 -6.31
N ILE A 198 -0.73 -19.49 -6.28
CA ILE A 198 0.11 -19.44 -7.48
C ILE A 198 0.29 -20.83 -8.10
N SER A 199 0.45 -21.87 -7.27
CA SER A 199 0.57 -23.25 -7.74
C SER A 199 -0.67 -23.73 -8.50
N GLN A 200 -1.85 -23.17 -8.20
CA GLN A 200 -3.12 -23.50 -8.85
C GLN A 200 -3.36 -22.73 -10.16
N LEU A 201 -2.47 -21.80 -10.55
CA LEU A 201 -2.64 -21.06 -11.80
C LEU A 201 -2.63 -21.99 -13.02
N PRO A 202 -3.55 -21.81 -13.99
CA PRO A 202 -3.55 -22.56 -15.22
C PRO A 202 -2.24 -22.37 -16.01
N PRO A 203 -1.76 -23.39 -16.75
CA PRO A 203 -0.55 -23.27 -17.58
C PRO A 203 -0.60 -22.20 -18.68
N THR A 204 -1.79 -21.66 -18.98
CA THR A 204 -1.97 -20.57 -19.93
C THR A 204 -1.53 -19.22 -19.37
N VAL A 205 -1.53 -19.07 -18.04
CA VAL A 205 -1.05 -17.86 -17.36
C VAL A 205 0.46 -17.82 -17.48
N GLN A 206 0.98 -16.71 -18.01
CA GLN A 206 2.42 -16.50 -18.21
C GLN A 206 2.92 -15.25 -17.50
N GLN A 207 2.01 -14.36 -17.11
CA GLN A 207 2.30 -13.09 -16.44
C GLN A 207 1.58 -13.08 -15.09
N LEU A 208 2.32 -12.89 -14.01
CA LEU A 208 1.80 -12.71 -12.66
C LEU A 208 2.22 -11.33 -12.14
N VAL A 209 1.23 -10.50 -11.83
CA VAL A 209 1.45 -9.20 -11.16
C VAL A 209 1.24 -9.41 -9.66
N LEU A 210 2.26 -9.15 -8.85
CA LEU A 210 2.16 -9.14 -7.39
C LEU A 210 2.04 -7.70 -6.89
N LEU A 211 0.86 -7.34 -6.37
CA LEU A 211 0.58 -6.04 -5.79
C LEU A 211 1.03 -6.02 -4.32
N LEU A 212 1.88 -5.06 -3.98
CA LEU A 212 2.39 -4.78 -2.63
C LEU A 212 2.21 -3.29 -2.33
N GLY A 213 1.84 -2.90 -1.10
CA GLY A 213 1.58 -1.48 -0.76
C GLY A 213 2.83 -0.63 -1.00
N VAL A 214 3.96 -1.10 -0.47
CA VAL A 214 5.26 -0.42 -0.55
C VAL A 214 6.27 -1.13 -1.46
N PRO A 215 7.27 -0.42 -2.01
CA PRO A 215 8.22 -0.97 -2.98
C PRO A 215 9.14 -2.07 -2.44
N ILE A 216 9.24 -3.17 -3.18
CA ILE A 216 10.16 -4.27 -2.89
C ILE A 216 11.56 -4.05 -3.50
N ALA A 217 11.68 -3.33 -4.61
CA ALA A 217 12.96 -3.00 -5.25
C ALA A 217 13.04 -1.48 -5.49
N TYR A 218 13.71 -0.78 -4.57
CA TYR A 218 13.78 0.68 -4.51
C TYR A 218 15.12 1.14 -3.90
N PRO A 219 15.57 2.39 -4.12
CA PRO A 219 16.82 2.87 -3.54
C PRO A 219 16.82 2.78 -2.02
N ARG A 220 17.83 2.09 -1.48
CA ARG A 220 17.96 1.90 -0.03
C ARG A 220 18.54 3.13 0.64
N MET A 221 17.94 3.53 1.75
CA MET A 221 18.40 4.63 2.59
C MET A 221 19.02 4.12 3.89
N SER A 222 19.64 2.93 3.88
CA SER A 222 20.21 2.29 5.08
C SER A 222 21.24 3.15 5.84
N PHE A 223 21.94 4.06 5.15
CA PHE A 223 22.80 5.05 5.82
C PHE A 223 21.98 6.12 6.56
N LEU A 224 20.87 6.57 5.96
CA LEU A 224 19.96 7.54 6.57
C LEU A 224 19.20 6.91 7.75
N GLU A 225 18.77 5.65 7.63
CA GLU A 225 18.22 4.86 8.76
C GLU A 225 19.22 4.82 9.92
N HIS A 226 20.49 4.52 9.65
CA HIS A 226 21.52 4.48 10.70
C HIS A 226 21.80 5.86 11.31
N PHE A 227 21.83 6.91 10.48
CA PHE A 227 22.05 8.29 10.93
C PHE A 227 20.88 8.85 11.74
N LEU A 228 19.63 8.55 11.33
CA LEU A 228 18.41 9.00 11.99
C LEU A 228 18.08 8.14 13.24
N GLY A 229 18.40 6.85 13.22
CA GLY A 229 18.26 5.97 14.39
C GLY A 229 19.30 6.23 15.49
N PHE A 230 20.30 7.09 15.26
CA PHE A 230 21.32 7.41 16.25
C PHE A 230 20.75 8.35 17.33
N LYS A 231 20.49 7.81 18.52
CA LYS A 231 19.86 8.48 19.67
C LYS A 231 20.53 9.80 20.11
N TYR A 232 21.82 9.98 19.81
CA TYR A 232 22.59 11.19 20.13
C TYR A 232 22.84 12.11 18.92
N ASN A 233 22.04 11.98 17.86
CA ASN A 233 22.15 12.87 16.72
C ASN A 233 21.72 14.30 17.13
N PRO A 234 22.61 15.31 17.06
CA PRO A 234 22.31 16.66 17.52
C PRO A 234 21.14 17.31 16.76
N ALA A 235 20.89 16.92 15.51
CA ALA A 235 19.74 17.40 14.73
C ALA A 235 18.41 16.87 15.30
N ILE A 236 18.37 15.59 15.72
CA ILE A 236 17.19 14.95 16.31
C ILE A 236 16.95 15.46 17.73
N MET A 237 18.02 15.71 18.50
CA MET A 237 17.89 16.35 19.81
C MET A 237 17.30 17.76 19.70
N LEU A 238 17.73 18.58 18.73
CA LEU A 238 17.13 19.89 18.50
C LEU A 238 15.64 19.78 18.09
N ALA A 239 15.30 18.87 17.18
CA ALA A 239 13.92 18.66 16.72
C ALA A 239 13.00 18.19 17.87
N ARG A 240 13.46 17.26 18.72
CA ARG A 240 12.71 16.75 19.88
C ARG A 240 12.45 17.80 20.97
N HIS A 241 13.33 18.80 21.09
CA HIS A 241 13.19 19.88 22.06
C HIS A 241 12.31 21.05 21.56
N ASN A 242 11.75 20.95 20.35
CA ASN A 242 10.92 21.98 19.71
C ASN A 242 11.58 23.38 19.68
N ALA A 243 12.91 23.43 19.84
CA ALA A 243 13.69 24.65 19.70
C ALA A 243 13.68 25.01 18.21
N LEU A 244 13.18 26.21 17.88
CA LEU A 244 13.04 26.74 16.51
C LEU A 244 11.81 26.29 15.71
N GLY A 245 10.78 25.69 16.32
CA GLY A 245 9.51 25.40 15.62
C GLY A 245 9.57 24.22 14.65
N LEU A 246 10.56 23.33 14.82
CA LEU A 246 10.80 22.15 13.99
C LEU A 246 10.01 20.89 14.44
N GLY A 247 9.04 21.03 15.35
CA GLY A 247 8.22 19.91 15.86
C GLY A 247 7.36 19.20 14.80
N SER A 248 7.26 19.75 13.59
CA SER A 248 6.61 19.11 12.43
C SER A 248 7.43 17.98 11.79
N LEU A 249 8.69 17.77 12.20
CA LEU A 249 9.60 16.76 11.63
C LEU A 249 9.71 15.49 12.49
N VAL A 250 8.95 15.41 13.57
CA VAL A 250 8.92 14.27 14.49
C VAL A 250 7.49 13.76 14.62
N ASN A 251 7.33 12.44 14.58
CA ASN A 251 6.06 11.78 14.73
C ASN A 251 5.44 12.15 16.09
N LYS A 252 4.15 12.46 16.09
CA LYS A 252 3.42 12.93 17.28
C LYS A 252 3.26 11.84 18.34
N PHE A 253 3.39 10.58 17.95
CA PHE A 253 3.21 9.44 18.85
C PHE A 253 4.49 9.14 19.65
N ASP A 254 5.62 8.89 18.97
CA ASP A 254 6.84 8.40 19.63
C ASP A 254 8.04 9.37 19.56
N LYS A 255 7.86 10.55 18.95
CA LYS A 255 8.91 11.57 18.73
C LYS A 255 10.11 11.05 17.92
N GLU A 256 9.93 9.99 17.15
CA GLU A 256 10.88 9.55 16.12
C GLU A 256 10.75 10.45 14.87
N PRO A 257 11.79 10.58 14.03
CA PRO A 257 11.66 11.31 12.77
C PRO A 257 10.61 10.62 11.88
N GLU A 258 9.62 11.36 11.38
CA GLU A 258 8.58 10.85 10.45
C GLU A 258 9.20 10.09 9.26
N LEU A 259 10.30 10.64 8.72
CA LEU A 259 11.09 10.00 7.66
C LEU A 259 11.69 8.64 8.06
N LEU A 260 11.95 8.38 9.34
CA LEU A 260 12.47 7.08 9.79
C LEU A 260 11.36 6.01 9.83
N ASP A 261 10.14 6.40 10.18
CA ASP A 261 8.97 5.51 10.18
C ASP A 261 8.65 5.09 8.74
N ASP A 262 8.61 6.04 7.79
CA ASP A 262 8.46 5.78 6.34
C ASP A 262 9.52 4.81 5.82
N LEU A 263 10.76 4.99 6.28
CA LEU A 263 11.88 4.13 5.85
C LEU A 263 11.77 2.71 6.39
N ASN A 264 11.30 2.55 7.63
CA ASN A 264 11.07 1.25 8.25
C ASN A 264 9.83 0.55 7.68
N ASP A 265 8.94 1.28 7.02
CA ASP A 265 7.75 0.71 6.38
C ASP A 265 8.09 -0.09 5.11
N HIS A 266 9.13 0.32 4.39
CA HIS A 266 9.57 -0.29 3.15
C HIS A 266 10.16 -1.70 3.31
N TRP A 267 9.87 -2.60 2.37
CA TRP A 267 10.55 -3.91 2.22
C TRP A 267 12.09 -3.82 2.15
N CYS A 268 12.60 -2.66 1.72
CA CYS A 268 14.03 -2.40 1.58
C CYS A 268 14.74 -2.10 2.90
N ALA A 269 13.99 -1.85 3.99
CA ALA A 269 14.50 -1.60 5.33
C ALA A 269 15.37 -2.75 5.84
N ASN A 270 16.31 -2.44 6.73
CA ASN A 270 17.22 -3.45 7.26
C ASN A 270 16.51 -4.55 8.05
N VAL A 271 15.44 -4.22 8.79
CA VAL A 271 14.67 -5.16 9.61
C VAL A 271 13.93 -6.20 8.74
N HIS A 272 13.38 -5.78 7.60
CA HIS A 272 12.57 -6.62 6.70
C HIS A 272 13.39 -7.40 5.67
N LYS A 273 14.70 -7.12 5.59
CA LYS A 273 15.59 -7.66 4.55
C LYS A 273 15.58 -9.19 4.47
N LYS A 274 15.46 -9.89 5.59
CA LYS A 274 15.43 -11.36 5.61
C LYS A 274 14.16 -11.90 4.95
N GLU A 275 13.01 -11.38 5.35
CA GLU A 275 11.69 -11.74 4.83
C GLU A 275 11.57 -11.38 3.35
N ARG A 276 11.91 -10.14 2.98
CA ARG A 276 11.99 -9.68 1.58
C ARG A 276 12.79 -10.63 0.71
N ASN A 277 14.00 -10.98 1.16
CA ASN A 277 14.89 -11.84 0.40
C ASN A 277 14.33 -13.25 0.25
N ALA A 278 13.68 -13.79 1.29
CA ALA A 278 13.01 -15.09 1.22
C ALA A 278 11.86 -15.07 0.19
N LEU A 279 11.01 -14.04 0.22
CA LEU A 279 9.92 -13.86 -0.75
C LEU A 279 10.45 -13.81 -2.19
N VAL A 280 11.45 -12.96 -2.46
CA VAL A 280 12.04 -12.84 -3.81
C VAL A 280 12.62 -14.19 -4.28
N ILE A 281 13.40 -14.87 -3.44
CA ILE A 281 14.00 -16.17 -3.82
C ILE A 281 12.92 -17.19 -4.14
N GLN A 282 11.88 -17.27 -3.30
CA GLN A 282 10.78 -18.22 -3.50
C GLN A 282 10.00 -17.92 -4.78
N LEU A 283 9.74 -16.64 -5.08
CA LEU A 283 9.11 -16.23 -6.33
C LEU A 283 9.99 -16.53 -7.55
N GLN A 284 11.32 -16.38 -7.46
CA GLN A 284 12.23 -16.68 -8.57
C GLN A 284 12.24 -18.18 -8.89
N ASP A 285 12.15 -19.00 -7.86
CA ASP A 285 12.03 -20.44 -7.97
C ASP A 285 10.67 -20.87 -8.55
N ILE A 286 9.57 -20.25 -8.12
CA ILE A 286 8.24 -20.42 -8.73
C ILE A 286 8.26 -20.01 -10.22
N ALA A 287 8.82 -18.84 -10.54
CA ALA A 287 8.97 -18.35 -11.91
C ALA A 287 9.69 -19.37 -12.80
N LEU A 288 10.75 -19.99 -12.28
CA LEU A 288 11.48 -21.04 -12.98
C LEU A 288 10.62 -22.29 -13.21
N ARG A 289 9.95 -22.81 -12.17
CA ARG A 289 9.20 -24.08 -12.24
C ARG A 289 7.93 -23.99 -13.07
N GLN A 290 7.14 -22.94 -12.89
CA GLN A 290 5.86 -22.77 -13.59
C GLN A 290 5.99 -21.97 -14.89
N ARG A 291 7.20 -21.50 -15.22
CA ARG A 291 7.43 -20.63 -16.38
C ARG A 291 6.52 -19.39 -16.33
N LEU A 292 6.54 -18.72 -15.19
CA LEU A 292 5.80 -17.49 -14.92
C LEU A 292 6.74 -16.29 -14.93
N ARG A 293 6.41 -15.24 -15.67
CA ARG A 293 7.02 -13.92 -15.50
C ARG A 293 6.33 -13.21 -14.34
N ILE A 294 7.09 -12.82 -13.33
CA ILE A 294 6.57 -12.13 -12.14
C ILE A 294 7.01 -10.66 -12.17
N THR A 295 6.05 -9.76 -12.02
CA THR A 295 6.27 -8.31 -11.89
C THR A 295 5.59 -7.83 -10.61
N PHE A 296 6.30 -7.02 -9.82
CA PHE A 296 5.74 -6.33 -8.68
C PHE A 296 5.13 -4.99 -9.12
N LEU A 297 3.92 -4.70 -8.62
CA LEU A 297 3.30 -3.38 -8.68
C LEU A 297 3.24 -2.83 -7.26
N SER A 298 3.69 -1.61 -7.04
CA SER A 298 3.67 -0.99 -5.69
C SER A 298 3.52 0.52 -5.74
N GLY A 299 3.30 1.15 -4.59
CA GLY A 299 3.09 2.59 -4.48
C GLY A 299 3.72 3.23 -3.25
N ASP A 300 2.92 4.06 -2.58
CA ASP A 300 3.20 4.76 -1.32
C ASP A 300 4.29 5.87 -1.36
N VAL A 301 5.35 5.73 -2.14
CA VAL A 301 6.52 6.65 -2.12
C VAL A 301 6.32 8.04 -2.78
N HIS A 302 5.09 8.39 -3.17
CA HIS A 302 4.69 9.66 -3.81
C HIS A 302 5.47 10.06 -5.09
N LEU A 303 6.12 9.11 -5.75
CA LEU A 303 6.83 9.30 -7.02
C LEU A 303 6.70 8.06 -7.90
N CYS A 304 7.20 8.13 -9.13
CA CYS A 304 7.29 6.96 -10.01
C CYS A 304 8.74 6.55 -10.26
N ALA A 305 8.95 5.24 -10.30
CA ALA A 305 10.25 4.59 -10.39
C ALA A 305 10.08 3.17 -10.91
N VAL A 306 11.16 2.57 -11.42
CA VAL A 306 11.16 1.13 -11.74
C VAL A 306 12.43 0.48 -11.20
N GLY A 307 12.26 -0.41 -10.23
CA GLY A 307 13.34 -1.30 -9.78
C GLY A 307 13.36 -2.56 -10.63
N ARG A 308 14.52 -3.22 -10.72
CA ARG A 308 14.61 -4.56 -11.28
C ARG A 308 15.53 -5.47 -10.46
N LEU A 309 15.17 -6.74 -10.43
CA LEU A 309 16.01 -7.85 -9.99
C LEU A 309 16.41 -8.66 -11.22
N PHE A 310 17.61 -9.23 -11.26
CA PHE A 310 18.11 -10.01 -12.40
C PHE A 310 19.28 -10.91 -12.03
N THR A 311 19.59 -11.90 -12.87
CA THR A 311 20.70 -12.84 -12.63
C THR A 311 22.04 -12.11 -12.53
N HIS A 312 22.81 -12.40 -11.48
CA HIS A 312 24.15 -11.88 -11.25
C HIS A 312 25.15 -12.42 -12.30
N LYS A 313 25.88 -11.50 -12.94
CA LYS A 313 26.71 -11.72 -14.15
C LYS A 313 25.82 -12.20 -15.31
N HIS A 314 25.69 -11.35 -16.32
CA HIS A 314 24.90 -11.64 -17.51
C HIS A 314 25.22 -13.05 -18.02
N LYS A 315 24.24 -13.96 -17.94
CA LYS A 315 24.20 -15.10 -18.85
C LYS A 315 24.00 -14.55 -20.25
N GLU A 316 24.47 -15.26 -21.26
CA GLU A 316 24.08 -14.98 -22.64
C GLU A 316 22.54 -15.03 -22.73
N GLY A 317 21.90 -13.89 -23.00
CA GLY A 317 20.44 -13.78 -23.09
C GLY A 317 19.86 -12.47 -22.56
N GLY A 318 18.68 -12.10 -23.07
CA GLY A 318 17.90 -10.97 -22.61
C GLY A 318 16.97 -11.32 -21.45
N PRO A 319 16.21 -10.34 -20.93
CA PRO A 319 15.24 -10.54 -19.86
C PRO A 319 14.29 -11.72 -20.12
N GLU A 320 13.92 -12.00 -21.37
CA GLU A 320 13.01 -13.11 -21.75
C GLU A 320 13.50 -14.48 -21.27
N THR A 321 14.82 -14.66 -21.17
CA THR A 321 15.48 -15.92 -20.81
C THR A 321 15.86 -16.00 -19.33
N ASP A 322 15.68 -14.92 -18.59
CA ASP A 322 16.05 -14.81 -17.17
C ASP A 322 14.83 -14.93 -16.25
N HIS A 323 14.67 -16.08 -15.59
CA HIS A 323 13.61 -16.30 -14.59
C HIS A 323 13.80 -15.46 -13.32
N ARG A 324 15.00 -14.94 -13.07
CA ARG A 324 15.29 -14.02 -11.96
C ARG A 324 14.92 -12.58 -12.29
N TYR A 325 14.67 -12.29 -13.57
CA TYR A 325 14.28 -10.97 -14.01
C TYR A 325 12.87 -10.63 -13.51
N MET A 326 12.79 -9.68 -12.59
CA MET A 326 11.53 -9.20 -12.02
C MET A 326 11.57 -7.69 -11.97
N LEU A 327 10.53 -7.05 -12.50
CA LEU A 327 10.36 -5.62 -12.38
C LEU A 327 9.60 -5.29 -11.11
N ASN A 328 9.90 -4.18 -10.47
CA ASN A 328 8.99 -3.50 -9.56
C ASN A 328 8.62 -2.15 -10.18
N VAL A 329 7.41 -2.08 -10.75
CA VAL A 329 6.85 -0.84 -11.27
C VAL A 329 6.22 -0.08 -10.11
N ILE A 330 6.72 1.13 -9.85
CA ILE A 330 6.33 1.92 -8.70
C ILE A 330 5.50 3.10 -9.19
N THR A 331 4.25 3.16 -8.75
CA THR A 331 3.28 4.21 -9.06
C THR A 331 2.51 4.57 -7.80
N SER A 332 2.42 5.86 -7.49
CA SER A 332 1.80 6.32 -6.24
C SER A 332 0.33 6.67 -6.44
N ALA A 333 -0.41 6.90 -5.35
CA ALA A 333 -1.80 7.29 -5.45
C ALA A 333 -1.95 8.54 -6.34
N ILE A 334 -2.93 8.48 -7.24
CA ILE A 334 -3.07 9.41 -8.38
C ILE A 334 -3.15 10.89 -7.98
N VAL A 335 -3.61 11.17 -6.75
CA VAL A 335 -3.76 12.52 -6.20
C VAL A 335 -2.59 12.98 -5.33
N ASN A 336 -1.69 12.09 -4.92
CA ASN A 336 -0.70 12.42 -3.89
C ASN A 336 0.27 13.49 -4.35
N THR A 337 0.57 14.43 -3.44
CA THR A 337 1.55 15.46 -3.73
C THR A 337 2.93 14.82 -3.76
N PRO A 338 3.75 15.07 -4.81
CA PRO A 338 5.09 14.50 -4.87
C PRO A 338 5.97 14.94 -3.70
N PRO A 339 7.00 14.15 -3.36
CA PRO A 339 7.91 14.52 -2.28
C PRO A 339 8.65 15.82 -2.62
N PRO A 340 9.12 16.57 -1.59
CA PRO A 340 9.91 17.76 -1.79
C PRO A 340 11.14 17.49 -2.68
N GLY A 341 11.52 18.46 -3.51
CA GLY A 341 12.63 18.35 -4.46
C GLY A 341 13.94 17.79 -3.89
N PRO A 342 14.39 18.17 -2.69
CA PRO A 342 15.58 17.59 -2.06
C PRO A 342 15.47 16.08 -1.77
N VAL A 343 14.29 15.60 -1.36
CA VAL A 343 14.04 14.17 -1.10
C VAL A 343 14.04 13.41 -2.42
N ALA A 344 13.33 13.90 -3.43
CA ALA A 344 13.33 13.31 -4.77
C ALA A 344 14.74 13.23 -5.38
N TRP A 345 15.54 14.29 -5.20
CA TRP A 345 16.94 14.31 -5.65
C TRP A 345 17.79 13.26 -4.93
N LEU A 346 17.60 13.08 -3.61
CA LEU A 346 18.32 12.08 -2.83
C LEU A 346 17.99 10.67 -3.31
N VAL A 347 16.70 10.37 -3.51
CA VAL A 347 16.25 9.09 -4.09
C VAL A 347 16.87 8.87 -5.47
N ALA A 348 16.81 9.87 -6.36
CA ALA A 348 17.41 9.79 -7.69
C ALA A 348 18.92 9.54 -7.65
N LYS A 349 19.62 10.16 -6.69
CA LYS A 349 21.06 9.94 -6.47
C LYS A 349 21.35 8.52 -6.00
N LEU A 350 20.54 8.00 -5.09
CA LEU A 350 20.70 6.64 -4.56
C LEU A 350 20.33 5.57 -5.60
N GLY A 351 19.41 5.86 -6.52
CA GLY A 351 19.00 4.93 -7.58
C GLY A 351 20.11 4.48 -8.52
N GLY A 352 21.19 5.25 -8.65
CA GLY A 352 22.38 4.84 -9.41
C GLY A 352 23.24 3.79 -8.71
N HIS A 353 22.94 3.41 -7.46
CA HIS A 353 23.66 2.38 -6.74
C HIS A 353 23.03 1.00 -6.97
N LYS A 354 23.87 0.07 -7.43
CA LYS A 354 23.51 -1.34 -7.50
C LYS A 354 23.55 -1.97 -6.11
N HIS A 355 22.44 -2.57 -5.67
CA HIS A 355 22.38 -3.26 -4.39
C HIS A 355 22.69 -4.75 -4.57
N ARG A 356 23.34 -5.35 -3.55
CA ARG A 356 23.90 -6.71 -3.62
C ARG A 356 23.36 -7.61 -2.51
N THR A 357 22.11 -7.42 -2.13
CA THR A 357 21.49 -8.13 -1.00
C THR A 357 21.24 -9.61 -1.27
N LEU A 358 21.03 -9.97 -2.55
CA LEU A 358 20.84 -11.33 -3.02
C LEU A 358 22.02 -11.83 -3.89
N HIS A 359 23.16 -11.15 -3.85
CA HIS A 359 24.30 -11.45 -4.71
C HIS A 359 24.85 -12.87 -4.52
N ARG A 360 24.87 -13.36 -3.27
CA ARG A 360 25.23 -14.76 -2.94
C ARG A 360 24.20 -15.79 -3.41
N LYS A 361 23.03 -15.35 -3.87
CA LYS A 361 21.96 -16.15 -4.46
C LYS A 361 21.85 -15.91 -5.97
N HIS A 362 22.91 -15.37 -6.57
CA HIS A 362 23.00 -15.07 -7.99
C HIS A 362 21.93 -14.09 -8.50
N THR A 363 21.47 -13.17 -7.64
CA THR A 363 20.55 -12.09 -8.02
C THR A 363 21.16 -10.74 -7.65
N ASP A 364 21.22 -9.85 -8.62
CA ASP A 364 21.54 -8.44 -8.41
C ASP A 364 20.27 -7.58 -8.56
N GLU A 365 20.29 -6.37 -8.01
CA GLU A 365 19.18 -5.41 -8.11
C GLU A 365 19.68 -3.97 -8.35
N ASP A 366 18.99 -3.24 -9.21
CA ASP A 366 19.23 -1.82 -9.51
C ASP A 366 17.93 -1.13 -9.95
N MET A 367 18.03 0.17 -10.27
CA MET A 367 16.93 0.94 -10.86
C MET A 367 17.06 0.97 -12.39
N VAL A 368 15.93 1.02 -13.08
CA VAL A 368 15.85 1.15 -14.54
C VAL A 368 15.82 2.63 -14.93
N ASP A 369 16.59 2.97 -15.95
CA ASP A 369 16.73 4.34 -16.48
C ASP A 369 15.54 4.74 -17.38
N VAL A 370 14.32 4.65 -16.86
CA VAL A 370 13.06 4.87 -17.61
C VAL A 370 12.92 6.33 -18.06
N PHE A 371 13.28 7.27 -17.21
CA PHE A 371 12.93 8.69 -17.37
C PHE A 371 14.05 9.50 -18.00
N GLN A 372 14.49 9.12 -19.20
CA GLN A 372 15.58 9.81 -19.92
C GLN A 372 15.28 11.29 -20.21
N LYS A 373 13.99 11.61 -20.33
CA LYS A 373 13.44 12.95 -20.49
C LYS A 373 12.38 13.21 -19.43
N ASP A 374 12.23 14.46 -19.00
CA ASP A 374 11.12 14.90 -18.16
C ASP A 374 9.88 15.16 -19.04
N THR A 375 8.76 15.54 -18.43
CA THR A 375 7.47 15.76 -19.10
C THR A 375 7.45 16.98 -20.02
N ASP A 376 8.45 17.85 -19.97
CA ASP A 376 8.65 18.95 -20.91
C ASP A 376 9.62 18.60 -22.05
N GLY A 377 10.17 17.38 -22.05
CA GLY A 377 11.15 16.90 -23.03
C GLY A 377 12.60 17.23 -22.68
N SER A 378 12.87 17.96 -21.59
CA SER A 378 14.22 18.23 -21.10
C SER A 378 14.93 16.96 -20.63
N HIS A 379 16.26 16.92 -20.72
CA HIS A 379 17.03 15.74 -20.33
C HIS A 379 17.16 15.61 -18.82
N VAL A 380 16.93 14.40 -18.30
CA VAL A 380 17.05 14.10 -16.86
C VAL A 380 18.40 13.45 -16.59
N LYS A 381 19.24 14.14 -15.81
CA LYS A 381 20.60 13.67 -15.46
C LYS A 381 20.62 12.33 -14.71
N ARG A 382 19.56 12.01 -13.96
CA ARG A 382 19.41 10.77 -13.17
C ARG A 382 18.04 10.15 -13.47
N PRO A 383 17.92 9.40 -14.57
CA PRO A 383 16.63 9.00 -15.15
C PRO A 383 15.92 7.86 -14.40
N TYR A 384 16.15 7.71 -13.09
CA TYR A 384 15.65 6.60 -12.28
C TYR A 384 14.27 6.85 -11.67
N VAL A 385 13.94 8.12 -11.39
CA VAL A 385 12.68 8.52 -10.74
C VAL A 385 12.14 9.82 -11.31
N LEU A 386 10.82 10.01 -11.28
CA LEU A 386 10.16 11.31 -11.45
C LEU A 386 9.19 11.57 -10.30
N ALA A 387 9.39 12.70 -9.61
CA ALA A 387 8.53 13.17 -8.52
C ALA A 387 7.37 14.02 -9.07
N ARG A 388 6.37 13.34 -9.63
CA ARG A 388 5.13 13.93 -10.18
C ARG A 388 3.96 12.99 -9.91
N ARG A 389 2.73 13.52 -9.91
CA ARG A 389 1.51 12.69 -9.88
C ARG A 389 1.50 11.74 -11.06
N ASN A 390 1.09 10.50 -10.83
CA ASN A 390 1.15 9.47 -11.84
C ASN A 390 0.12 8.36 -11.60
N TYR A 391 -0.07 7.52 -12.61
CA TYR A 391 -0.70 6.20 -12.51
C TYR A 391 -0.05 5.27 -13.54
N ALA A 392 -0.24 3.96 -13.44
CA ALA A 392 0.20 3.01 -14.48
C ALA A 392 -1.00 2.47 -15.25
N SER A 393 -0.94 2.55 -16.58
CA SER A 393 -1.81 1.78 -17.48
C SER A 393 -1.11 0.48 -17.85
N ILE A 394 -1.80 -0.64 -17.78
CA ILE A 394 -1.21 -1.96 -18.03
C ILE A 394 -1.92 -2.64 -19.20
N GLU A 395 -1.18 -3.03 -20.23
CA GLU A 395 -1.72 -3.66 -21.43
C GLU A 395 -0.99 -4.97 -21.74
N TYR A 396 -1.73 -6.06 -21.91
CA TYR A 396 -1.19 -7.32 -22.44
C TYR A 396 -1.10 -7.23 -23.97
N LYS A 397 0.11 -7.24 -24.51
CA LYS A 397 0.37 -7.08 -25.94
C LYS A 397 0.28 -8.43 -26.67
N SER A 398 0.05 -8.39 -27.99
CA SER A 398 0.05 -9.57 -28.85
C SER A 398 1.38 -10.35 -28.86
N SER A 399 2.48 -9.71 -28.47
CA SER A 399 3.79 -10.35 -28.27
C SER A 399 3.85 -11.23 -27.01
N GLY A 400 2.84 -11.19 -26.14
CA GLY A 400 2.83 -11.83 -24.83
C GLY A 400 3.51 -10.99 -23.72
N ALA A 401 4.03 -9.82 -24.07
CA ALA A 401 4.58 -8.88 -23.10
C ALA A 401 3.46 -8.16 -22.35
N LEU A 402 3.70 -7.87 -21.08
CA LEU A 402 2.85 -6.99 -20.28
C LEU A 402 3.51 -5.61 -20.24
N GLU A 403 2.92 -4.65 -20.93
CA GLU A 403 3.40 -3.26 -21.00
C GLU A 403 2.82 -2.46 -19.84
N PHE A 404 3.68 -1.79 -19.09
CA PHE A 404 3.32 -0.86 -18.03
C PHE A 404 3.64 0.56 -18.52
N ASP A 405 2.64 1.29 -18.98
CA ASP A 405 2.77 2.70 -19.36
C ASP A 405 2.56 3.58 -18.12
N ILE A 406 3.67 4.08 -17.55
CA ILE A 406 3.63 5.00 -16.41
C ILE A 406 3.19 6.37 -16.94
N ARG A 407 1.95 6.74 -16.64
CA ARG A 407 1.31 8.00 -17.04
C ARG A 407 1.66 9.08 -16.03
N VAL A 408 2.62 9.93 -16.35
CA VAL A 408 3.10 11.00 -15.46
C VAL A 408 2.45 12.32 -15.84
N GLU A 409 1.94 13.04 -14.85
CA GLU A 409 1.32 14.36 -15.04
C GLU A 409 2.29 15.34 -15.71
N LYS A 410 1.85 15.92 -16.83
CA LYS A 410 2.69 16.82 -17.63
C LYS A 410 3.06 18.07 -16.83
N GLU A 411 2.06 18.73 -16.29
CA GLU A 411 2.13 19.95 -15.48
C GLU A 411 1.11 19.87 -14.34
N LYS A 412 1.43 20.43 -13.18
CA LYS A 412 0.58 20.35 -11.98
C LYS A 412 -0.82 20.91 -12.26
N GLY A 413 -1.82 20.04 -12.21
CA GLY A 413 -3.22 20.41 -12.40
C GLY A 413 -3.67 20.47 -13.85
N ALA A 414 -2.82 20.14 -14.82
CA ALA A 414 -3.15 20.24 -16.24
C ALA A 414 -4.10 19.14 -16.75
N GLY A 415 -4.30 18.07 -15.96
CA GLY A 415 -5.19 16.95 -16.33
C GLY A 415 -4.72 16.14 -17.53
N THR A 416 -3.45 16.28 -17.93
CA THR A 416 -2.84 15.54 -19.05
C THR A 416 -1.57 14.84 -18.59
N THR A 417 -1.26 13.71 -19.22
CA THR A 417 -0.12 12.86 -18.86
C THR A 417 0.75 12.52 -20.06
N ILE A 418 2.02 12.20 -19.79
CA ILE A 418 2.98 11.63 -20.74
C ILE A 418 3.29 10.20 -20.29
N GLY A 419 3.37 9.30 -21.27
CA GLY A 419 3.65 7.89 -21.04
C GLY A 419 5.14 7.56 -21.03
N TYR A 420 5.52 6.65 -20.13
CA TYR A 420 6.86 6.08 -20.00
C TYR A 420 6.71 4.56 -19.94
N PRO A 421 6.69 3.87 -21.10
CA PRO A 421 6.40 2.45 -21.17
C PRO A 421 7.59 1.61 -20.69
N VAL A 422 7.28 0.58 -19.91
CA VAL A 422 8.22 -0.46 -19.48
C VAL A 422 7.60 -1.82 -19.72
N ASN A 423 8.35 -2.71 -20.37
CA ASN A 423 7.84 -4.02 -20.76
C ASN A 423 8.32 -5.13 -19.84
N SER A 424 7.39 -5.96 -19.36
CA SER A 424 7.66 -7.26 -18.76
C SER A 424 7.49 -8.33 -19.83
N PRO A 425 8.58 -8.87 -20.41
CA PRO A 425 8.46 -9.75 -21.56
C PRO A 425 8.00 -11.16 -21.15
N PRO A 426 7.39 -11.91 -22.09
CA PRO A 426 6.93 -13.26 -21.81
C PRO A 426 8.10 -14.19 -21.46
N PRO A 427 7.86 -15.24 -20.67
CA PRO A 427 8.90 -16.17 -20.24
C PRO A 427 9.32 -17.12 -21.38
N GLN A 428 10.62 -17.11 -21.73
CA GLN A 428 11.21 -17.93 -22.79
C GLN A 428 12.24 -18.96 -22.27
N TRP A 429 12.40 -19.11 -20.95
CA TRP A 429 13.20 -20.22 -20.39
C TRP A 429 12.43 -21.54 -20.39
N LYS A 430 13.19 -22.64 -20.31
CA LYS A 430 12.64 -23.97 -20.06
C LYS A 430 12.28 -24.10 -18.59
N ALA A 431 11.09 -24.61 -18.30
CA ALA A 431 10.71 -24.96 -16.93
C ALA A 431 11.67 -26.00 -16.34
N ALA A 432 11.99 -25.88 -15.06
CA ALA A 432 12.80 -26.88 -14.38
C ALA A 432 11.96 -28.16 -14.11
N PRO A 433 12.56 -29.37 -14.19
CA PRO A 433 11.85 -30.61 -13.86
C PRO A 433 11.32 -30.60 -12.43
N ALA A 434 10.16 -31.23 -12.19
CA ALA A 434 9.63 -31.39 -10.84
C ALA A 434 10.66 -32.12 -9.95
N GLY A 435 11.05 -31.49 -8.83
CA GLY A 435 12.01 -32.05 -7.86
C GLY A 435 13.44 -31.50 -7.93
N SER A 436 13.77 -30.61 -8.87
CA SER A 436 15.05 -29.90 -8.84
C SER A 436 15.00 -28.74 -7.83
N LEU A 437 15.70 -28.87 -6.70
CA LEU A 437 16.00 -27.75 -5.80
C LEU A 437 17.09 -26.88 -6.44
N VAL A 438 16.90 -25.56 -6.45
CA VAL A 438 17.90 -24.56 -6.88
C VAL A 438 18.57 -23.90 -5.68
#